data_AF-A0A2N0SAM0-F1
#
_entry.id   AF-A0A2N0SAM0-F1
#
_cell.length_a   1.000
_cell.length_b   1.000
_cell.length_c   1.000
_cell.angle_alpha   90.00
_cell.angle_beta   90.00
_cell.angle_gamma   90.00
#
_symmetry.space_group_name_H-M   'P 1'
#
loop_
_entity.id
_entity.type
_entity.pdbx_description
1 polymer ?
#
loop_
_entity_poly.entity_id
_entity_poly.type
_entity_poly.pdbx_seq_one_letter_code
_entity_poly.pdbx_strand_id
1 'polypeptide(L)'
;MLKKGFQSNDATVSVTSLQCIRTLILLSTKSTNDLINTTESTTTSASMEISNNFIKALIPQLVIFLQNIKESGLEQNDDKSNIVEEIIKTLLTINTVANESQKSLVIAVILPTLINLLENPPLESYYQLPQLHTISVKHILSLATSQPLNFKEAIGLLSPQLKTKLESAIRFNVLQEQATQQRLQQERERKVNEQLELSKGPSIVLKNDFSDFSGFS
;
A
#
# COMPACT_ATOMS: atom_id res chain seq x y z
N MET A 1 25.95 10.35 7.68
CA MET A 1 25.26 9.83 8.88
C MET A 1 23.93 9.17 8.56
N LEU A 2 23.00 9.84 7.85
CA LEU A 2 21.64 9.31 7.61
C LEU A 2 21.59 7.99 6.84
N LYS A 3 22.49 7.77 5.88
CA LYS A 3 22.67 6.48 5.21
C LYS A 3 22.91 5.31 6.18
N LYS A 4 23.68 5.54 7.25
CA LYS A 4 23.91 4.52 8.28
C LYS A 4 22.70 4.26 9.17
N GLY A 5 21.79 5.24 9.27
CA GLY A 5 20.58 5.14 10.11
C GLY A 5 19.57 4.14 9.56
N PHE A 6 19.13 4.32 8.31
CA PHE A 6 18.16 3.41 7.68
C PHE A 6 18.78 2.11 7.13
N GLN A 7 20.11 2.00 7.12
CA GLN A 7 20.85 0.77 6.83
C GLN A 7 21.34 0.08 8.11
N SER A 8 20.80 0.45 9.27
CA SER A 8 21.16 -0.17 10.54
C SER A 8 20.69 -1.62 10.57
N ASN A 9 21.49 -2.49 11.20
CA ASN A 9 21.10 -3.88 11.49
C ASN A 9 19.95 -3.95 12.52
N ASP A 10 19.72 -2.87 13.25
CA ASP A 10 18.59 -2.72 14.16
C ASP A 10 17.40 -2.08 13.43
N ALA A 11 16.30 -2.84 13.35
CA ALA A 11 15.08 -2.41 12.67
C ALA A 11 14.44 -1.18 13.32
N THR A 12 14.49 -1.07 14.65
CA THR A 12 13.95 0.07 15.41
C THR A 12 14.71 1.34 15.07
N VAL A 13 16.05 1.25 15.00
CA VAL A 13 16.91 2.37 14.61
C VAL A 13 16.61 2.79 13.17
N SER A 14 16.44 1.83 12.26
CA SER A 14 16.14 2.09 10.85
C SER A 14 14.79 2.79 10.67
N VAL A 15 13.73 2.25 11.29
CA VAL A 15 12.38 2.84 11.27
C VAL A 15 12.38 4.24 11.88
N THR A 16 12.97 4.42 13.06
CA THR A 16 13.03 5.73 13.74
C THR A 16 13.79 6.74 12.89
N SER A 17 14.91 6.34 12.29
CA SER A 17 15.69 7.21 11.40
C SER A 17 14.85 7.69 10.21
N LEU A 18 14.08 6.79 9.58
CA LEU A 18 13.20 7.13 8.46
C LEU A 18 12.06 8.08 8.87
N GLN A 19 11.48 7.87 10.04
CA GLN A 19 10.46 8.76 10.60
C GLN A 19 11.04 10.15 10.88
N CYS A 20 12.22 10.24 11.49
CA CYS A 20 12.91 11.52 11.70
C CYS A 20 13.21 12.23 10.38
N ILE A 21 13.69 11.51 9.36
CA ILE A 21 13.93 12.06 8.02
C ILE A 21 12.62 12.63 7.43
N ARG A 22 11.53 11.89 7.52
CA ARG A 22 10.21 12.34 7.02
C ARG A 22 9.74 13.61 7.72
N THR A 23 9.87 13.67 9.05
CA THR A 23 9.53 14.85 9.84
C THR A 23 10.39 16.05 9.45
N LEU A 24 11.70 15.86 9.26
CA LEU A 24 12.60 16.93 8.80
C LEU A 24 12.23 17.46 7.40
N ILE A 25 11.88 16.56 6.48
CA ILE A 25 11.41 16.93 5.13
C ILE A 25 10.14 17.79 5.23
N LEU A 26 9.17 17.37 6.04
CA LEU A 26 7.91 18.09 6.23
C LEU A 26 8.09 19.46 6.89
N LEU A 27 8.96 19.55 7.90
CA LEU A 27 9.25 20.82 8.60
C LEU A 27 9.99 21.81 7.70
N SER A 28 10.89 21.32 6.85
CA SER A 28 11.65 22.16 5.91
C SER A 28 10.75 22.93 4.94
N THR A 29 9.58 22.38 4.59
CA THR A 29 8.62 23.01 3.67
C THR A 29 7.50 23.75 4.39
N LYS A 30 7.19 23.41 5.64
CA LYS A 30 6.18 24.13 6.45
C LYS A 30 6.61 25.56 6.78
N SER A 31 7.90 25.79 7.04
CA SER A 31 8.45 27.13 7.30
C SER A 31 8.20 28.13 6.16
N THR A 32 7.87 27.64 4.95
CA THR A 32 7.58 28.46 3.78
C THR A 32 6.15 29.00 3.77
N ASN A 33 5.15 28.22 4.24
CA ASN A 33 3.75 28.65 4.17
C ASN A 33 3.39 29.74 5.18
N ASP A 34 4.05 29.76 6.33
CA ASP A 34 3.85 30.79 7.37
C ASP A 34 4.54 32.12 7.04
N LEU A 35 5.45 32.14 6.05
CA LEU A 35 6.21 33.33 5.63
C LEU A 35 5.66 34.00 4.34
N ILE A 36 4.49 33.59 3.84
CA ILE A 36 3.88 34.15 2.62
C ILE A 36 3.01 35.39 2.93
N ASN A 37 2.78 35.74 4.20
CA ASN A 37 2.01 36.92 4.60
C ASN A 37 2.83 38.23 4.69
N THR A 38 4.11 38.22 4.27
CA THR A 38 4.94 39.43 4.21
C THR A 38 5.58 39.56 2.84
N THR A 39 5.11 40.60 2.14
CA THR A 39 5.54 41.16 0.86
C THR A 39 7.00 40.93 0.45
N GLU A 40 7.16 40.51 -0.81
CA GLU A 40 8.31 40.72 -1.70
C GLU A 40 9.71 40.28 -1.23
N SER A 41 10.16 39.10 -1.67
CA SER A 41 11.51 38.91 -2.25
C SER A 41 11.74 37.48 -2.75
N THR A 42 12.19 37.38 -3.99
CA THR A 42 12.70 36.18 -4.68
C THR A 42 14.06 35.75 -4.14
N THR A 43 14.14 35.37 -2.87
CA THR A 43 15.31 34.69 -2.30
C THR A 43 14.85 33.35 -1.75
N THR A 44 15.08 32.28 -2.50
CA THR A 44 15.00 30.92 -1.97
C THR A 44 15.93 30.88 -0.75
N SER A 45 15.36 30.71 0.45
CA SER A 45 16.15 30.72 1.67
C SER A 45 17.20 29.61 1.59
N ALA A 46 18.43 29.86 2.06
CA ALA A 46 19.51 28.88 2.02
C ALA A 46 19.09 27.52 2.65
N SER A 47 18.18 27.54 3.63
CA SER A 47 17.59 26.34 4.21
C SER A 47 16.77 25.51 3.21
N MET A 48 15.99 26.16 2.34
CA MET A 48 15.18 25.51 1.32
C MET A 48 16.05 24.88 0.22
N GLU A 49 17.14 25.55 -0.18
CA GLU A 49 18.10 24.98 -1.12
C GLU A 49 18.82 23.76 -0.55
N ILE A 50 19.24 23.82 0.71
CA ILE A 50 19.86 22.70 1.41
C ILE A 50 18.88 21.52 1.50
N SER A 51 17.62 21.76 1.88
CA SER A 51 16.60 20.71 1.97
C SER A 51 16.28 20.10 0.61
N ASN A 52 16.19 20.90 -0.45
CA ASN A 52 15.99 20.39 -1.82
C ASN A 52 17.17 19.54 -2.31
N ASN A 53 18.41 19.98 -2.06
CA ASN A 53 19.59 19.19 -2.40
C ASN A 53 19.67 17.90 -1.58
N PHE A 54 19.30 17.97 -0.31
CA PHE A 54 19.20 16.79 0.56
C PHE A 54 18.17 15.78 0.03
N ILE A 55 16.97 16.23 -0.33
CA ILE A 55 15.92 15.37 -0.92
C ILE A 55 16.41 14.72 -2.21
N LYS A 56 17.03 15.51 -3.12
CA LYS A 56 17.59 15.00 -4.37
C LYS A 56 18.65 13.93 -4.14
N ALA A 57 19.52 14.10 -3.14
CA ALA A 57 20.53 13.11 -2.78
C ALA A 57 19.95 11.87 -2.08
N LEU A 58 18.83 12.02 -1.38
CA LEU A 58 18.18 10.96 -0.61
C LEU A 58 17.43 9.96 -1.50
N ILE A 59 16.69 10.43 -2.51
CA ILE A 59 15.86 9.58 -3.39
C ILE A 59 16.65 8.38 -3.94
N PRO A 60 17.83 8.55 -4.58
CA PRO A 60 18.58 7.42 -5.13
C PRO A 60 19.01 6.41 -4.05
N GLN A 61 19.35 6.86 -2.85
CA GLN A 61 19.77 5.97 -1.77
C GLN A 61 18.62 5.09 -1.28
N LEU A 62 17.40 5.66 -1.17
CA LEU A 62 16.20 4.92 -0.80
C LEU A 62 15.81 3.90 -1.88
N VAL A 63 15.87 4.29 -3.15
CA VAL A 63 15.58 3.41 -4.29
C VAL A 63 16.55 2.23 -4.36
N ILE A 64 17.86 2.48 -4.25
CA ILE A 64 18.89 1.42 -4.23
C ILE A 64 18.68 0.47 -3.05
N PHE A 65 18.33 1.00 -1.89
CA PHE A 65 18.10 0.15 -0.71
C PHE A 65 16.89 -0.78 -0.89
N LEU A 66 15.78 -0.27 -1.46
CA LEU A 66 14.62 -1.10 -1.81
C LEU A 66 14.97 -2.20 -2.82
N GLN A 67 15.80 -1.87 -3.83
CA GLN A 67 16.28 -2.85 -4.81
C GLN A 67 17.12 -3.94 -4.14
N ASN A 68 18.07 -3.57 -3.28
CA ASN A 68 18.90 -4.53 -2.56
C ASN A 68 18.08 -5.46 -1.66
N ILE A 69 17.03 -4.94 -1.00
CA ILE A 69 16.12 -5.78 -0.20
C ILE A 69 15.42 -6.80 -1.10
N LYS A 70 14.88 -6.37 -2.24
CA LYS A 70 14.20 -7.27 -3.18
C LYS A 70 15.14 -8.34 -3.74
N GLU A 71 16.35 -7.95 -4.13
CA GLU A 71 17.36 -8.85 -4.71
C GLU A 71 17.94 -9.82 -3.68
N SER A 72 18.02 -9.43 -2.41
CA SER A 72 18.57 -10.28 -1.36
C SER A 72 17.80 -11.60 -1.18
N GLY A 73 16.52 -11.64 -1.60
CA GLY A 73 15.70 -12.85 -1.56
C GLY A 73 15.49 -13.44 -0.15
N LEU A 74 15.99 -12.78 0.89
CA LEU A 74 15.92 -13.24 2.27
C LEU A 74 14.46 -13.25 2.72
N GLU A 75 14.12 -14.21 3.58
CA GLU A 75 12.80 -14.31 4.20
C GLU A 75 12.39 -12.93 4.73
N GLN A 76 11.28 -12.43 4.20
CA GLN A 76 10.72 -11.15 4.59
C GLN A 76 10.13 -11.33 5.98
N ASN A 77 10.89 -10.93 6.99
CA ASN A 77 10.38 -10.81 8.33
C ASN A 77 9.61 -9.48 8.46
N ASP A 78 8.74 -9.41 9.46
CA ASP A 78 7.88 -8.25 9.68
C ASP A 78 8.70 -6.94 9.84
N ASP A 79 9.91 -7.05 10.43
CA ASP A 79 10.83 -5.92 10.59
C ASP A 79 11.29 -5.32 9.25
N LYS A 80 11.72 -6.15 8.29
CA LYS A 80 12.14 -5.64 6.96
C LYS A 80 10.98 -5.06 6.20
N SER A 81 9.80 -5.68 6.28
CA SER A 81 8.59 -5.16 5.67
C SER A 81 8.19 -3.81 6.25
N ASN A 82 8.32 -3.62 7.57
CA ASN A 82 8.11 -2.32 8.22
C ASN A 82 9.10 -1.27 7.73
N ILE A 83 10.39 -1.62 7.58
CA ILE A 83 11.40 -0.72 7.03
C ILE A 83 11.05 -0.33 5.59
N VAL A 84 10.67 -1.29 4.74
CA VAL A 84 10.25 -1.02 3.36
C VAL A 84 9.05 -0.08 3.32
N GLU A 85 8.03 -0.34 4.15
CA GLU A 85 6.85 0.51 4.22
C GLU A 85 7.22 1.95 4.63
N GLU A 86 8.13 2.12 5.60
CA GLU A 86 8.60 3.45 6.00
C GLU A 86 9.44 4.14 4.92
N ILE A 87 10.21 3.40 4.12
CA ILE A 87 10.92 3.99 2.98
C ILE A 87 9.94 4.47 1.91
N ILE A 88 8.94 3.65 1.58
CA ILE A 88 7.90 4.00 0.61
C ILE A 88 7.15 5.25 1.07
N LYS A 89 6.71 5.30 2.34
CA LYS A 89 6.06 6.48 2.91
C LYS A 89 6.96 7.73 2.88
N THR A 90 8.26 7.57 3.09
CA THR A 90 9.22 8.69 2.99
C THR A 90 9.35 9.19 1.55
N LEU A 91 9.41 8.30 0.56
CA LEU A 91 9.38 8.67 -0.87
C LEU A 91 8.07 9.39 -1.24
N LEU A 92 6.93 8.88 -0.77
CA LEU A 92 5.63 9.53 -0.99
C LEU A 92 5.57 10.90 -0.31
N THR A 93 6.15 11.06 0.87
CA THR A 93 6.22 12.37 1.55
C THR A 93 7.06 13.36 0.77
N ILE A 94 8.18 12.92 0.19
CA ILE A 94 9.00 13.74 -0.72
C ILE A 94 8.13 14.25 -1.88
N ASN A 95 7.30 13.39 -2.47
CA ASN A 95 6.38 13.80 -3.53
C ASN A 95 5.32 14.80 -3.05
N THR A 96 4.79 14.63 -1.84
CA THR A 96 3.79 15.54 -1.26
C THR A 96 4.35 16.95 -1.09
N VAL A 97 5.61 17.08 -0.67
CA VAL A 97 6.24 18.38 -0.42
C VAL A 97 6.98 18.96 -1.64
N ALA A 98 7.11 18.19 -2.72
CA ALA A 98 7.72 18.67 -3.96
C ALA A 98 6.86 19.77 -4.61
N ASN A 99 7.51 20.68 -5.34
CA ASN A 99 6.82 21.67 -6.15
C ASN A 99 5.96 20.96 -7.22
N GLU A 100 4.85 21.56 -7.63
CA GLU A 100 3.94 20.97 -8.64
C GLU A 100 4.67 20.54 -9.92
N SER A 101 5.62 21.35 -10.41
CA SER A 101 6.45 21.02 -11.58
C SER A 101 7.35 19.80 -11.41
N GLN A 102 7.62 19.38 -10.17
CA GLN A 102 8.50 18.26 -9.82
C GLN A 102 7.72 17.02 -9.39
N LYS A 103 6.44 17.12 -9.03
CA LYS A 103 5.63 15.98 -8.58
C LYS A 103 5.56 14.87 -9.62
N SER A 104 5.31 15.22 -10.89
CA SER A 104 5.31 14.23 -11.98
C SER A 104 6.66 13.53 -12.14
N LEU A 105 7.78 14.25 -11.96
CA LEU A 105 9.13 13.66 -12.02
C LEU A 105 9.40 12.71 -10.85
N VAL A 106 8.99 13.09 -9.64
CA VAL A 106 9.17 12.24 -8.45
C VAL A 106 8.32 10.97 -8.58
N ILE A 107 7.07 11.08 -9.03
CA ILE A 107 6.21 9.91 -9.30
C ILE A 107 6.82 9.03 -10.40
N ALA A 108 7.41 9.62 -11.44
CA ALA A 108 8.09 8.85 -12.50
C ALA A 108 9.27 8.02 -11.99
N VAL A 109 9.81 8.31 -10.79
CA VAL A 109 10.81 7.48 -10.12
C VAL A 109 10.16 6.50 -9.14
N ILE A 110 9.17 6.95 -8.36
CA ILE A 110 8.51 6.13 -7.33
C ILE A 110 7.75 4.97 -7.97
N LEU A 111 6.98 5.21 -9.04
CA LEU A 111 6.12 4.20 -9.63
C LEU A 111 6.91 2.99 -10.17
N PRO A 112 7.97 3.15 -11.00
CA PRO A 112 8.82 2.02 -11.40
C PRO A 112 9.47 1.32 -10.20
N THR A 113 9.85 2.07 -9.16
CA THR A 113 10.43 1.50 -7.94
C THR A 113 9.45 0.56 -7.24
N LEU A 114 8.19 0.96 -7.08
CA LEU A 114 7.14 0.11 -6.51
C LEU A 114 6.82 -1.10 -7.40
N ILE A 115 6.82 -0.93 -8.73
CA ILE A 115 6.60 -2.04 -9.68
C ILE A 115 7.72 -3.09 -9.59
N ASN A 116 8.96 -2.68 -9.33
CA ASN A 116 10.07 -3.62 -9.14
C ASN A 116 9.91 -4.50 -7.90
N LEU A 117 9.23 -4.00 -6.86
CA LEU A 117 8.94 -4.76 -5.65
C LEU A 117 7.83 -5.81 -5.86
N LEU A 118 6.99 -5.67 -6.89
CA LEU A 118 5.97 -6.64 -7.25
C LEU A 118 6.59 -7.98 -7.70
N GLU A 119 5.81 -9.04 -7.60
CA GLU A 119 6.14 -10.33 -8.21
C GLU A 119 5.82 -10.32 -9.70
N ASN A 120 6.53 -11.16 -10.46
CA ASN A 120 6.25 -11.34 -11.88
C ASN A 120 5.08 -12.33 -12.06
N PRO A 121 4.23 -12.14 -13.08
CA PRO A 121 3.21 -13.13 -13.41
C PRO A 121 3.85 -14.44 -13.89
N PRO A 122 3.14 -15.58 -13.79
CA PRO A 122 1.77 -15.73 -13.27
C PRO A 122 1.72 -15.60 -11.74
N LEU A 123 0.72 -14.90 -11.20
CA LEU A 123 0.60 -14.66 -9.76
C LEU A 123 -0.19 -15.77 -9.06
N GLU A 124 -0.97 -16.52 -9.83
CA GLU A 124 -1.79 -17.65 -9.41
C GLU A 124 -0.95 -18.85 -8.94
N SER A 125 0.34 -18.91 -9.32
CA SER A 125 1.26 -19.95 -8.84
C SER A 125 1.70 -19.77 -7.39
N TYR A 126 1.48 -18.58 -6.82
CA TYR A 126 1.85 -18.31 -5.43
C TYR A 126 0.74 -18.77 -4.50
N TYR A 127 1.07 -19.69 -3.58
CA TYR A 127 0.17 -20.05 -2.49
C TYR A 127 -0.14 -18.84 -1.59
N GLN A 128 0.89 -18.04 -1.32
CA GLN A 128 0.80 -16.76 -0.62
C GLN A 128 1.75 -15.77 -1.28
N LEU A 129 1.25 -14.57 -1.58
CA LEU A 129 2.08 -13.51 -2.13
C LEU A 129 3.04 -12.97 -1.07
N PRO A 130 4.30 -12.65 -1.44
CA PRO A 130 5.25 -12.01 -0.53
C PRO A 130 4.74 -10.68 0.00
N GLN A 131 5.07 -10.34 1.25
CA GLN A 131 4.63 -9.09 1.89
C GLN A 131 4.99 -7.83 1.07
N LEU A 132 6.16 -7.80 0.43
CA LEU A 132 6.58 -6.70 -0.43
C LEU A 132 5.62 -6.46 -1.61
N HIS A 133 5.07 -7.53 -2.20
CA HIS A 133 4.07 -7.42 -3.26
C HIS A 133 2.85 -6.68 -2.71
N THR A 134 2.31 -7.17 -1.60
CA THR A 134 1.11 -6.62 -0.96
C THR A 134 1.27 -5.15 -0.57
N ILE A 135 2.40 -4.80 0.06
CA ILE A 135 2.74 -3.41 0.43
C ILE A 135 2.79 -2.53 -0.83
N SER A 136 3.44 -3.00 -1.88
CA SER A 136 3.66 -2.22 -3.10
C SER A 136 2.35 -1.99 -3.86
N VAL A 137 1.50 -3.01 -4.02
CA VAL A 137 0.18 -2.86 -4.66
C VAL A 137 -0.67 -1.86 -3.88
N LYS A 138 -0.72 -1.96 -2.54
CA LYS A 138 -1.46 -1.02 -1.68
C LYS A 138 -1.02 0.43 -1.94
N HIS A 139 0.28 0.69 -1.98
CA HIS A 139 0.80 2.04 -2.22
C HIS A 139 0.59 2.53 -3.66
N ILE A 140 0.69 1.63 -4.65
CA ILE A 140 0.37 1.94 -6.06
C ILE A 140 -1.09 2.35 -6.21
N LEU A 141 -2.03 1.58 -5.63
CA LEU A 141 -3.46 1.90 -5.68
C LEU A 141 -3.78 3.21 -4.96
N SER A 142 -3.15 3.46 -3.81
CA SER A 142 -3.25 4.74 -3.09
C SER A 142 -2.73 5.92 -3.92
N LEU A 143 -1.65 5.73 -4.67
CA LEU A 143 -1.11 6.75 -5.57
C LEU A 143 -2.07 7.03 -6.74
N ALA A 144 -2.66 5.98 -7.31
CA ALA A 144 -3.63 6.09 -8.38
C ALA A 144 -4.89 6.86 -7.97
N THR A 145 -5.35 6.72 -6.72
CA THR A 145 -6.53 7.42 -6.21
C THR A 145 -6.23 8.84 -5.74
N SER A 146 -5.08 9.07 -5.10
CA SER A 146 -4.72 10.38 -4.55
C SER A 146 -4.17 11.36 -5.61
N GLN A 147 -3.50 10.87 -6.65
CA GLN A 147 -2.83 11.69 -7.67
C GLN A 147 -3.04 11.15 -9.09
N PRO A 148 -4.31 11.04 -9.56
CA PRO A 148 -4.65 10.31 -10.79
C PRO A 148 -3.98 10.88 -12.05
N LEU A 149 -3.84 12.21 -12.16
CA LEU A 149 -3.21 12.84 -13.32
C LEU A 149 -1.72 12.49 -13.43
N ASN A 150 -0.97 12.76 -12.36
CA ASN A 150 0.47 12.48 -12.31
C ASN A 150 0.77 10.97 -12.40
N PHE A 151 -0.10 10.14 -11.83
CA PHE A 151 -0.01 8.69 -11.95
C PHE A 151 -0.19 8.22 -13.40
N LYS A 152 -1.18 8.78 -14.12
CA LYS A 152 -1.41 8.49 -15.54
C LYS A 152 -0.21 8.90 -16.41
N GLU A 153 0.35 10.08 -16.16
CA GLU A 153 1.56 10.54 -16.85
C GLU A 153 2.74 9.59 -16.62
N ALA A 154 2.97 9.19 -15.36
CA ALA A 154 4.04 8.26 -15.01
C ALA A 154 3.83 6.87 -15.63
N ILE A 155 2.59 6.36 -15.71
CA ILE A 155 2.27 5.15 -16.47
C ILE A 155 2.67 5.32 -17.93
N GLY A 156 2.40 6.48 -18.54
CA GLY A 156 2.78 6.78 -19.92
C GLY A 156 4.25 6.50 -20.23
N LEU A 157 5.13 6.81 -19.26
CA LEU A 157 6.58 6.65 -19.34
C LEU A 157 7.08 5.21 -19.12
N LEU A 158 6.24 4.31 -18.60
CA LEU A 158 6.65 2.93 -18.31
C LEU A 158 6.88 2.12 -19.60
N SER A 159 7.86 1.22 -19.54
CA SER A 159 8.06 0.21 -20.58
C SER A 159 6.86 -0.75 -20.66
N PRO A 160 6.59 -1.38 -21.82
CA PRO A 160 5.50 -2.35 -21.97
C PRO A 160 5.56 -3.50 -20.96
N GLN A 161 6.77 -3.95 -20.61
CA GLN A 161 6.99 -5.00 -19.62
C GLN A 161 6.52 -4.59 -18.21
N LEU A 162 6.91 -3.38 -17.76
CA LEU A 162 6.49 -2.87 -16.45
C LEU A 162 4.99 -2.60 -16.40
N LYS A 163 4.39 -2.12 -17.50
CA LYS A 163 2.92 -1.96 -17.63
C LYS A 163 2.20 -3.29 -17.47
N THR A 164 2.62 -4.32 -18.18
CA THR A 164 2.02 -5.67 -18.12
C THR A 164 2.11 -6.23 -16.69
N LYS A 165 3.26 -6.06 -16.03
CA LYS A 165 3.46 -6.50 -14.63
C LYS A 165 2.52 -5.76 -13.67
N LEU A 166 2.42 -4.44 -13.82
CA LEU A 166 1.51 -3.59 -13.03
C LEU A 166 0.04 -4.02 -13.21
N GLU A 167 -0.41 -4.17 -14.45
CA GLU A 167 -1.78 -4.58 -14.79
C GLU A 167 -2.10 -5.95 -14.22
N SER A 168 -1.18 -6.91 -14.33
CA SER A 168 -1.33 -8.26 -13.77
C SER A 168 -1.48 -8.22 -12.25
N ALA A 169 -0.64 -7.43 -11.56
CA ALA A 169 -0.70 -7.28 -10.10
C ALA A 169 -2.00 -6.62 -9.63
N ILE A 170 -2.44 -5.54 -10.30
CA ILE A 170 -3.71 -4.87 -9.97
C ILE A 170 -4.88 -5.81 -10.21
N ARG A 171 -4.94 -6.48 -11.37
CA ARG A 171 -6.01 -7.42 -11.70
C ARG A 171 -6.09 -8.55 -10.68
N PHE A 172 -4.96 -9.14 -10.32
CA PHE A 172 -4.91 -10.20 -9.32
C PHE A 172 -5.37 -9.70 -7.95
N ASN A 173 -4.92 -8.51 -7.52
CA ASN A 173 -5.35 -7.92 -6.25
C ASN A 173 -6.87 -7.70 -6.20
N VAL A 174 -7.46 -7.18 -7.27
CA VAL A 174 -8.93 -6.98 -7.36
C VAL A 174 -9.67 -8.32 -7.25
N LEU A 175 -9.19 -9.36 -7.94
CA LEU A 175 -9.79 -10.70 -7.87
C LEU A 175 -9.70 -11.29 -6.46
N GLN A 176 -8.56 -11.12 -5.78
CA GLN A 176 -8.36 -11.57 -4.39
C GLN A 176 -9.28 -10.84 -3.40
N GLU A 177 -9.42 -9.52 -3.54
CA GLU A 177 -10.32 -8.72 -2.71
C GLU A 177 -11.78 -9.14 -2.92
N GLN A 178 -12.21 -9.31 -4.17
CA GLN A 178 -13.56 -9.79 -4.49
C GLN A 178 -13.83 -11.19 -3.93
N ALA A 179 -12.90 -12.13 -4.09
CA ALA A 179 -13.03 -13.48 -3.55
C ALA A 179 -13.11 -13.47 -2.01
N THR A 180 -12.36 -12.59 -1.36
CA THR A 180 -12.39 -12.43 0.09
C THR A 180 -13.71 -11.82 0.57
N GLN A 181 -14.22 -10.79 -0.11
CA GLN A 181 -15.52 -10.19 0.20
C GLN A 181 -16.67 -11.20 0.02
N GLN A 182 -16.65 -11.99 -1.06
CA GLN A 182 -17.64 -13.05 -1.28
C GLN A 182 -17.60 -14.13 -0.18
N ARG A 183 -16.41 -14.56 0.24
CA ARG A 183 -16.27 -15.52 1.36
C ARG A 183 -16.85 -14.97 2.66
N LEU A 184 -16.55 -13.71 2.99
CA LEU A 184 -17.08 -13.05 4.20
C LEU A 184 -18.60 -12.89 4.14
N GLN A 185 -19.16 -12.62 2.96
CA GLN A 185 -20.61 -12.55 2.78
C GLN A 185 -21.26 -13.93 2.99
N GLN A 186 -20.73 -14.98 2.37
CA GLN A 186 -21.22 -16.35 2.55
C GLN A 186 -21.14 -16.80 4.02
N GLU A 187 -20.06 -16.47 4.73
CA GLU A 187 -19.93 -16.81 6.14
C GLU A 187 -20.96 -16.07 7.01
N ARG A 188 -21.25 -14.80 6.69
CA ARG A 188 -22.31 -14.03 7.36
C ARG A 188 -23.68 -14.66 7.12
N GLU A 189 -23.99 -15.01 5.88
CA GLU A 189 -25.27 -15.65 5.50
C GLU A 189 -25.43 -17.00 6.19
N ARG A 190 -24.36 -17.81 6.27
CA ARG A 190 -24.36 -19.08 7.02
C ARG A 190 -24.66 -18.87 8.50
N LYS A 191 -23.98 -17.92 9.16
CA LYS A 191 -24.21 -17.60 10.59
C LYS A 191 -25.63 -17.11 10.86
N VAL A 192 -26.19 -16.30 9.95
CA VAL A 192 -27.58 -15.84 10.06
C VAL A 192 -28.56 -17.01 9.91
N ASN A 193 -28.34 -17.90 8.93
CA ASN A 193 -29.19 -19.07 8.74
C ASN A 193 -29.13 -20.04 9.94
N GLU A 194 -27.94 -20.29 10.50
CA GLU A 194 -27.77 -21.11 11.71
C GLU A 194 -28.52 -20.52 12.91
N GLN A 195 -28.49 -19.19 13.09
CA GLN A 195 -29.25 -18.52 14.14
C GLN A 195 -30.77 -18.63 13.94
N LEU A 196 -31.24 -18.53 12.68
CA LEU A 196 -32.65 -18.72 12.36
C LEU A 196 -33.12 -20.16 12.60
N GLU A 197 -32.28 -21.16 12.30
CA GLU A 197 -32.59 -22.57 12.56
C GLU A 197 -32.62 -22.88 14.06
N LEU A 198 -31.71 -22.33 14.87
CA LEU A 198 -31.76 -22.45 16.34
C LEU A 198 -32.96 -21.73 16.95
N SER A 199 -33.43 -20.65 16.32
CA SER A 199 -34.63 -19.90 16.72
C SER A 199 -35.93 -20.64 16.38
N LYS A 200 -35.93 -21.54 15.39
CA LYS A 200 -37.07 -22.41 15.13
C LYS A 200 -37.05 -23.50 16.20
N GLY A 201 -37.76 -23.28 17.30
CA GLY A 201 -37.98 -24.30 18.33
C GLY A 201 -38.47 -25.63 17.73
N PRO A 202 -38.38 -26.75 18.47
CA PRO A 202 -38.62 -28.09 17.92
C PRO A 202 -39.98 -28.16 17.20
N SER A 203 -39.94 -28.45 15.91
CA SER A 203 -41.15 -28.67 15.11
C SER A 203 -41.75 -30.01 15.51
N ILE A 204 -42.74 -29.98 16.41
CA ILE A 204 -43.54 -31.16 16.75
C ILE A 204 -44.41 -31.46 15.54
N VAL A 205 -43.94 -32.39 14.70
CA VAL A 205 -44.78 -32.99 13.66
C VAL A 205 -45.75 -33.94 14.36
N LEU A 206 -46.96 -33.45 14.64
CA LEU A 206 -48.07 -34.29 15.06
C LEU A 206 -48.41 -35.23 13.90
N LYS A 207 -48.06 -36.51 14.07
CA LYS A 207 -48.41 -37.59 13.15
C LYS A 207 -49.89 -37.89 13.35
N ASN A 208 -50.75 -37.11 12.69
CA ASN A 208 -52.19 -37.35 12.66
C ASN A 208 -52.48 -38.54 11.74
N ASP A 209 -52.33 -39.75 12.27
CA ASP A 209 -52.88 -40.96 11.67
C ASP A 209 -54.30 -41.15 12.24
N PHE A 210 -55.32 -40.65 11.55
CA PHE A 210 -56.73 -40.77 11.94
C PHE A 210 -57.42 -42.01 11.34
N SER A 211 -56.64 -43.02 10.96
CA SER A 211 -57.13 -44.23 10.30
C SER A 211 -58.03 -45.11 11.19
N ASP A 212 -58.13 -44.83 12.50
CA ASP A 212 -58.82 -45.68 13.49
C ASP A 212 -60.26 -45.25 13.88
N PHE A 213 -60.81 -44.15 13.35
CA PHE A 213 -62.14 -43.65 13.78
C PHE A 213 -63.33 -44.07 12.88
N SER A 214 -63.17 -45.03 11.97
CA SER A 214 -64.25 -45.45 11.04
C SER A 214 -65.17 -46.57 11.55
N GLY A 215 -65.14 -46.90 12.85
CA GLY A 215 -65.82 -48.08 13.40
C GLY A 215 -66.82 -47.82 14.52
N PHE A 216 -67.84 -46.98 14.33
CA PHE A 216 -69.06 -47.04 15.15
C PHE A 216 -70.30 -46.73 14.30
N SER A 217 -71.02 -47.79 13.93
CA SER A 217 -72.41 -47.82 13.47
C SER A 217 -73.22 -48.67 14.43
#